data_AF-A0A6G3DJ82-F1
#
_entry.id   AF-A0A6G3DJ82-F1
#
_cell.length_a   1.000
_cell.length_b   1.000
_cell.length_c   1.000
_cell.angle_alpha   90.00
_cell.angle_beta   90.00
_cell.angle_gamma   90.00
#
_symmetry.space_group_name_H-M   'P 1'
#
loop_
_entity.id
_entity.type
_entity.pdbx_description
1 polymer ?
#
loop_
_entity_poly.entity_id
_entity_poly.type
_entity_poly.pdbx_seq_one_letter_code
_entity_poly.pdbx_strand_id
1 'polypeptide(L)' 'LRRAGLRLPWGVAATGLLRARGLLADSAAGPRTAEELAALAD' A
#
# COMPACT_ATOMS: atom_id res chain seq x y z
N LEU A 1 2.19 15.99 14.38
CA LEU A 1 2.98 15.96 13.13
C LEU A 1 2.29 16.79 12.05
N ARG A 2 2.76 18.01 11.79
CA ARG A 2 2.30 18.82 10.66
C ARG A 2 2.93 18.20 9.38
N ARG A 3 2.09 17.69 8.47
CA ARG A 3 2.53 17.01 7.24
C ARG A 3 3.46 17.93 6.46
N ALA A 4 4.70 17.51 6.22
CA ALA A 4 5.75 18.30 5.56
C ALA A 4 5.48 18.59 4.06
N GLY A 5 4.23 18.63 3.61
CA GLY A 5 3.87 18.77 2.18
C GLY A 5 4.33 17.60 1.29
N LEU A 6 5.00 16.60 1.87
CA LEU A 6 5.50 15.44 1.15
C LEU A 6 4.32 14.55 0.73
N ARG A 7 4.28 14.24 -0.57
CA ARG A 7 3.35 13.25 -1.10
C ARG A 7 3.65 11.89 -0.45
N LEU A 8 2.60 11.18 -0.07
CA LEU A 8 2.73 9.83 0.46
C LEU A 8 3.39 8.94 -0.61
N PRO A 9 4.47 8.20 -0.27
CA PRO A 9 5.05 7.24 -1.21
C PRO A 9 3.99 6.24 -1.64
N TRP A 10 3.93 5.96 -2.95
CA TRP A 10 2.89 5.12 -3.55
C TRP A 10 2.68 3.79 -2.79
N GLY A 11 3.75 3.07 -2.46
CA GLY A 11 3.64 1.78 -1.78
C GLY A 11 3.01 1.88 -0.37
N VAL A 12 3.21 3.00 0.33
CA VAL A 12 2.55 3.25 1.63
C VAL A 12 1.05 3.49 1.43
N ALA A 13 0.68 4.26 0.41
CA ALA A 13 -0.72 4.51 0.07
C ALA A 13 -1.43 3.21 -0.36
N ALA A 14 -0.80 2.42 -1.22
CA ALA A 14 -1.33 1.15 -1.72
C ALA A 14 -1.51 0.14 -0.58
N THR A 15 -0.49 -0.06 0.27
CA THR A 15 -0.57 -0.93 1.46
C THR A 15 -1.73 -0.54 2.37
N GLY A 16 -1.85 0.76 2.67
CA GLY A 16 -2.93 1.27 3.52
C GLY A 16 -4.31 1.02 2.93
N LEU A 17 -4.49 1.24 1.62
CA LEU A 17 -5.73 0.97 0.91
C LEU A 17 -6.09 -0.53 0.95
N LEU A 18 -5.15 -1.41 0.66
CA LEU A 18 -5.39 -2.85 0.64
C LEU A 18 -5.82 -3.39 2.01
N ARG A 19 -5.15 -2.95 3.09
CA ARG A 19 -5.54 -3.31 4.47
C ARG A 19 -6.91 -2.79 4.85
N ALA A 20 -7.20 -1.52 4.53
CA ALA A 20 -8.52 -0.94 4.77
C ALA A 20 -9.65 -1.66 4.03
N ARG A 21 -9.31 -2.35 2.93
CA ARG A 21 -10.24 -3.19 2.16
C ARG A 21 -10.23 -4.67 2.58
N GLY A 22 -9.40 -5.07 3.55
CA GLY A 22 -9.25 -6.47 3.97
C GLY A 22 -8.56 -7.37 2.96
N LEU A 23 -7.87 -6.79 1.96
CA LEU A 23 -7.20 -7.52 0.88
C LEU A 23 -5.74 -7.85 1.20
N LEU A 24 -5.21 -7.33 2.30
CA LEU A 24 -3.85 -7.58 2.75
C LEU A 24 -3.84 -7.76 4.26
N ALA A 25 -3.19 -8.84 4.73
CA ALA A 25 -3.02 -9.06 6.16
C ALA A 25 -2.16 -7.95 6.81
N ASP A 26 -2.42 -7.65 8.08
CA ASP A 26 -1.70 -6.59 8.79
C ASP A 26 -0.18 -6.83 8.91
N SER A 27 0.24 -8.10 8.87
CA SER A 27 1.65 -8.51 8.87
C SER A 27 2.27 -8.61 7.48
N ALA A 28 1.46 -8.64 6.42
CA ALA A 28 1.98 -8.79 5.06
C ALA A 28 2.59 -7.47 4.57
N ALA A 29 3.72 -7.59 3.88
CA ALA A 29 4.33 -6.48 3.16
C ALA A 29 3.41 -6.08 2.00
N GLY A 30 3.09 -4.80 1.89
CA GLY A 30 2.34 -4.31 0.74
C GLY A 30 3.25 -3.99 -0.44
N PRO A 31 2.65 -3.87 -1.64
CA PRO A 31 3.40 -3.77 -2.88
C PRO A 31 4.21 -2.47 -2.95
N ARG A 32 5.40 -2.58 -3.51
CA ARG A 32 6.33 -1.49 -3.79
C ARG A 32 6.34 -1.11 -5.27
N THR A 33 5.84 -1.98 -6.15
CA THR A 33 5.63 -1.71 -7.59
C THR A 33 4.23 -2.08 -8.07
N ALA A 34 3.86 -1.59 -9.27
CA ALA A 34 2.57 -1.90 -9.89
C ALA A 34 2.43 -3.40 -10.23
N GLU A 35 3.52 -4.04 -10.62
CA GLU A 35 3.58 -5.47 -10.94
C GLU A 35 3.34 -6.33 -9.70
N GLU A 36 3.93 -5.98 -8.55
CA GLU A 36 3.65 -6.65 -7.28
C GLU A 36 2.19 -6.49 -6.84
N LEU A 37 1.56 -5.35 -7.14
CA LEU A 37 0.13 -5.15 -6.89
C LEU A 37 -0.72 -6.02 -7.81
N ALA A 38 -0.38 -6.10 -9.10
CA ALA A 38 -1.10 -6.94 -10.05
C ALA A 38 -1.05 -8.42 -9.65
N ALA A 39 0.10 -8.89 -9.15
CA ALA A 39 0.26 -10.26 -8.64
C ALA A 39 -0.58 -10.59 -7.39
N LEU A 40 -1.19 -9.59 -6.72
CA LEU A 40 -2.14 -9.81 -5.62
C LEU A 40 -3.58 -9.99 -6.10
N ALA A 41 -3.87 -9.69 -7.37
CA ALA A 41 -5.21 -9.75 -7.96
C ALA A 41 -5.47 -11.03 -8.77
N ASP A 42 -4.46 -11.88 -8.95
CA ASP A 42 -4.55 -13.24 -9.51
C ASP A 42 -4.91 -14.26 -8.42
#